data_AF-A0A2J7RQH5-F1
#
_entry.id   AF-A0A2J7RQH5-F1
#
_cell.length_a   1.000
_cell.length_b   1.000
_cell.length_c   1.000
_cell.angle_alpha   90.00
_cell.angle_beta   90.00
_cell.angle_gamma   90.00
#
_symmetry.space_group_name_H-M   'P 1'
#
loop_
_entity.id
_entity.type
_entity.pdbx_description
1 polymer ?
#
loop_
_entity_poly.entity_id
_entity_poly.type
_entity_poly.pdbx_seq_one_letter_code
_entity_poly.pdbx_strand_id
1 'polypeptide(L)'
;VNVKDERFSALFSSHHFNIDPTDSHYHETKGMEAFRAEKLYRRQCSMNDIPNGLPAKIQKMDTVSGRDPELSLLVKAVKRKTQSLHKGGR
;
A
#
# COMPACT_ATOMS: atom_id res chain seq x y z
N VAL A 1 -16.82 18.08 -8.53
CA VAL A 1 -16.45 16.79 -9.16
C VAL A 1 -17.27 15.68 -8.51
N ASN A 2 -17.70 14.66 -9.26
CA ASN A 2 -18.41 13.52 -8.69
C ASN A 2 -17.41 12.40 -8.34
N VAL A 3 -17.11 12.22 -7.06
CA VAL A 3 -16.14 11.22 -6.59
C VAL A 3 -16.65 9.79 -6.61
N LYS A 4 -17.97 9.60 -6.82
CA LYS A 4 -18.63 8.28 -6.92
C LYS A 4 -18.81 7.81 -8.36
N ASP A 5 -18.41 8.60 -9.35
CA ASP A 5 -18.49 8.22 -10.76
C ASP A 5 -17.49 7.09 -11.06
N GLU A 6 -17.98 6.02 -11.71
CA GLU A 6 -17.20 4.82 -12.02
C GLU A 6 -15.97 5.10 -12.87
N ARG A 7 -15.98 6.17 -13.68
CA ARG A 7 -14.84 6.59 -14.50
C ARG A 7 -13.61 6.94 -13.66
N PHE A 8 -13.80 7.30 -12.39
CA PHE A 8 -12.72 7.61 -11.44
C PHE A 8 -12.38 6.44 -10.51
N SER A 9 -13.03 5.27 -10.65
CA SER A 9 -12.81 4.10 -9.79
C SER A 9 -11.33 3.67 -9.74
N ALA A 10 -10.63 3.76 -10.86
CA ALA A 10 -9.23 3.37 -10.99
C ALA A 10 -8.29 4.20 -10.08
N LEU A 11 -8.65 5.46 -9.75
CA LEU A 11 -7.89 6.31 -8.83
C LEU A 11 -7.84 5.72 -7.41
N PHE A 12 -8.84 4.93 -7.04
CA PHE A 12 -8.97 4.33 -5.72
C PHE A 12 -8.46 2.89 -5.66
N SER A 13 -8.51 2.15 -6.76
CA SER A 13 -8.19 0.72 -6.82
C SER A 13 -6.81 0.39 -7.39
N SER A 14 -6.32 1.18 -8.35
CA SER A 14 -5.06 0.91 -9.06
C SER A 14 -3.94 1.86 -8.63
N HIS A 15 -2.73 1.32 -8.49
CA HIS A 15 -1.55 2.13 -8.17
C HIS A 15 -1.04 2.98 -9.34
N HIS A 16 -1.34 2.58 -10.58
CA HIS A 16 -0.90 3.31 -11.77
C HIS A 16 -1.52 4.70 -11.89
N PHE A 17 -2.65 4.93 -11.21
CA PHE A 17 -3.37 6.20 -11.23
C PHE A 17 -3.34 6.90 -9.86
N ASN A 18 -2.27 6.69 -9.09
CA ASN A 18 -2.08 7.40 -7.82
C ASN A 18 -1.76 8.88 -8.06
N ILE A 19 -2.38 9.74 -7.27
CA ILE A 19 -2.13 11.19 -7.28
C ILE A 19 -0.82 11.45 -6.52
N ASP A 20 0.24 11.83 -7.23
CA ASP A 20 1.57 12.11 -6.70
C ASP A 20 1.87 13.62 -6.71
N PRO A 21 2.01 14.27 -5.53
CA PRO A 21 2.37 15.69 -5.45
C PRO A 21 3.77 16.04 -5.99
N THR A 22 4.63 15.05 -6.23
CA THR A 22 5.99 15.25 -6.77
C THR A 22 6.02 15.25 -8.31
N ASP A 23 4.93 14.86 -8.97
CA ASP A 23 4.80 14.95 -10.42
C ASP A 23 4.64 16.42 -10.84
N SER A 24 5.43 16.87 -11.81
CA SER A 24 5.31 18.22 -12.39
C SER A 24 3.94 18.55 -12.96
N HIS A 25 3.15 17.54 -13.33
CA HIS A 25 1.79 17.69 -13.82
C HIS A 25 0.74 17.72 -12.70
N TYR A 26 1.12 17.50 -11.44
CA TYR A 26 0.21 17.61 -10.32
C TYR A 26 -0.16 19.08 -10.06
N HIS A 27 -1.47 19.34 -10.01
CA HIS A 27 -2.01 20.65 -9.67
C HIS A 27 -2.99 20.49 -8.51
N GLU A 28 -2.81 21.29 -7.47
CA GLU A 28 -3.67 21.32 -6.30
C GLU A 28 -4.98 22.07 -6.61
N THR A 29 -5.87 21.36 -7.30
CA THR A 29 -7.21 21.84 -7.60
C THR A 29 -8.20 21.30 -6.58
N LYS A 30 -9.31 22.01 -6.36
CA LYS A 30 -10.42 21.55 -5.52
C LYS A 30 -10.95 20.16 -5.91
N GLY A 31 -10.87 19.82 -7.21
CA GLY A 31 -11.24 18.50 -7.70
C GLY A 31 -10.26 17.41 -7.23
N MET A 32 -8.97 17.68 -7.30
CA MET A 32 -7.92 16.76 -6.85
C MET A 32 -7.95 16.55 -5.34
N GLU A 33 -8.19 17.61 -4.58
CA GLU A 33 -8.42 17.54 -3.13
C GLU A 33 -9.62 16.65 -2.77
N ALA A 34 -10.74 16.79 -3.49
CA ALA A 34 -11.92 15.96 -3.29
C ALA A 34 -11.65 14.46 -3.51
N PHE A 35 -10.88 14.12 -4.56
CA PHE A 35 -10.47 12.72 -4.78
C PHE A 35 -9.53 12.21 -3.69
N ARG A 36 -8.61 13.04 -3.19
CA ARG A 36 -7.72 12.67 -2.08
C ARG A 36 -8.51 12.42 -0.78
N ALA A 37 -9.42 13.31 -0.43
CA ALA A 37 -10.28 13.17 0.75
C ALA A 37 -11.13 11.90 0.67
N GLU A 38 -11.75 11.64 -0.48
CA GLU A 38 -12.53 10.41 -0.72
C GLU A 38 -11.67 9.15 -0.57
N LYS A 39 -10.43 9.16 -1.10
CA LYS A 39 -9.50 8.02 -0.95
C LYS A 39 -9.12 7.77 0.50
N LEU A 40 -8.93 8.82 1.29
CA LEU A 40 -8.67 8.71 2.74
C LEU A 40 -9.89 8.16 3.47
N TYR A 41 -11.09 8.68 3.17
CA TYR A 41 -12.34 8.20 3.73
C TYR A 41 -12.56 6.70 3.45
N ARG A 42 -12.38 6.25 2.21
CA ARG A 42 -12.46 4.83 1.84
C ARG A 42 -11.48 3.96 2.60
N ARG A 43 -10.24 4.42 2.79
CA ARG A 43 -9.25 3.70 3.60
C ARG A 43 -9.71 3.55 5.04
N GLN A 44 -10.32 4.57 5.63
CA GLN A 44 -10.86 4.50 6.98
C GLN A 44 -12.05 3.54 7.07
N CYS A 45 -13.02 3.63 6.15
CA CYS A 45 -14.16 2.71 6.09
C CYS A 45 -13.73 1.26 5.87
N SER A 46 -12.83 0.99 4.92
CA SER A 46 -12.30 -0.36 4.69
C SER A 46 -11.52 -0.93 5.87
N MET A 47 -11.05 -0.11 6.81
CA MET A 47 -10.44 -0.61 8.06
C MET A 47 -11.50 -0.97 9.10
N ASN A 48 -12.69 -0.37 9.05
CA ASN A 48 -13.79 -0.61 9.99
C ASN A 48 -14.74 -1.74 9.53
N ASP A 49 -14.85 -2.00 8.23
CA ASP A 49 -15.84 -2.92 7.64
C ASP A 49 -15.32 -4.36 7.36
N ILE A 50 -14.15 -4.76 7.88
CA ILE A 50 -13.62 -6.13 7.65
C ILE A 50 -13.75 -7.00 8.91
N PRO A 51 -14.80 -7.82 9.05
CA PRO A 51 -14.70 -9.09 9.74
C PRO A 51 -14.06 -10.09 8.77
N ASN A 52 -12.73 -10.19 8.82
CA ASN A 52 -11.97 -11.32 8.26
C ASN A 52 -12.15 -11.61 6.74
N GLY A 53 -11.57 -10.79 5.85
CA GLY A 53 -11.48 -11.13 4.41
C GLY A 53 -11.16 -9.96 3.47
N LEU A 54 -9.86 -9.67 3.30
CA LEU A 54 -9.10 -9.04 2.19
C LEU A 54 -9.85 -8.45 0.95
N PRO A 55 -9.30 -7.37 0.30
CA PRO A 55 -7.87 -7.21 0.05
C PRO A 55 -7.28 -5.92 0.60
N ALA A 56 -6.58 -6.05 1.72
CA ALA A 56 -5.54 -5.12 2.09
C ALA A 56 -4.36 -5.24 1.11
N LYS A 57 -4.29 -4.42 0.06
CA LYS A 57 -3.06 -4.30 -0.76
C LYS A 57 -1.90 -3.62 -0.01
N ILE A 58 -2.05 -3.37 1.30
CA ILE A 58 -0.98 -2.92 2.20
C ILE A 58 -0.81 -3.86 3.41
N GLN A 59 -1.51 -5.00 3.48
CA GLN A 59 -1.18 -5.98 4.51
C GLN A 59 -0.76 -7.31 3.90
N LYS A 60 0.44 -7.73 4.33
CA LYS A 60 0.95 -9.09 4.26
C LYS A 60 1.39 -9.50 2.85
N MET A 61 2.60 -9.09 2.51
CA MET A 61 3.46 -9.88 1.63
C MET A 61 3.85 -11.22 2.29
N ASP A 62 3.12 -11.71 3.28
CA ASP A 62 3.35 -13.00 3.93
C ASP A 62 2.20 -13.93 3.54
N THR A 63 2.53 -14.89 2.66
CA THR A 63 1.70 -15.98 2.14
C THR A 63 0.68 -15.50 1.08
N VAL A 64 0.70 -15.84 -0.21
CA VAL A 64 1.14 -17.02 -0.98
C VAL A 64 1.37 -16.58 -2.45
N SER A 65 2.25 -17.28 -3.17
CA SER A 65 2.52 -17.19 -4.63
C SER A 65 3.35 -15.99 -5.13
N GLY A 66 4.56 -16.25 -5.63
CA GLY A 66 5.35 -15.27 -6.39
C GLY A 66 6.46 -14.51 -5.66
N ARG A 67 6.90 -14.96 -4.47
CA ARG A 67 8.15 -14.43 -3.90
C ARG A 67 9.31 -14.93 -4.74
N ASP A 68 10.02 -13.99 -5.37
CA ASP A 68 11.35 -14.22 -5.92
C ASP A 68 12.17 -15.06 -4.92
N PRO A 69 12.64 -16.27 -5.30
CA PRO A 69 13.41 -17.13 -4.41
C PRO A 69 14.63 -16.39 -3.81
N GLU A 70 15.20 -15.44 -4.54
CA GLU A 70 16.32 -14.62 -4.10
C GLU A 70 15.95 -13.76 -2.88
N LEU A 71 14.79 -13.10 -2.91
CA LEU A 71 14.34 -12.22 -1.84
C LEU A 71 14.08 -12.99 -0.53
N SER A 72 13.60 -14.22 -0.64
CA SER A 72 13.40 -15.11 0.51
C SER A 72 14.72 -15.55 1.15
N LEU A 73 15.76 -15.78 0.33
CA LEU A 73 17.11 -16.08 0.80
C LEU A 73 17.74 -14.86 1.49
N LEU A 74 17.56 -13.67 0.92
CA LEU A 74 18.06 -12.42 1.49
C LEU A 74 17.47 -12.15 2.88
N VAL A 75 16.14 -12.26 3.04
CA VAL A 75 15.48 -12.06 4.33
C VAL A 75 15.97 -13.07 5.37
N LYS A 76 16.18 -14.33 4.99
CA LYS A 76 16.75 -15.36 5.87
C LYS A 76 18.20 -15.04 6.28
N ALA A 77 19.02 -14.55 5.35
CA ALA A 77 20.40 -14.17 5.61
C ALA A 77 20.49 -12.96 6.56
N VAL A 78 19.67 -11.93 6.32
CA VAL A 78 19.58 -10.74 7.19
C VAL A 78 19.17 -11.15 8.60
N LYS A 79 18.10 -11.95 8.75
CA LYS A 79 17.66 -12.45 10.08
C LYS A 79 18.75 -13.23 10.80
N ARG A 80 19.50 -14.08 10.10
CA ARG A 80 20.60 -14.86 10.69
C ARG A 80 21.72 -13.95 11.19
N LYS A 81 22.13 -12.97 10.38
CA LYS A 81 23.22 -12.04 10.70
C LYS A 81 22.86 -11.11 11.85
N THR A 82 21.64 -10.58 11.88
CA THR A 82 21.19 -9.73 13.00
C THR A 82 21.10 -10.52 14.29
N GLN A 83 20.63 -11.78 14.23
CA GLN A 83 20.59 -12.66 15.40
C GLN A 83 21.99 -13.01 15.93
N SER A 84 22.97 -13.27 15.05
CA SER A 84 24.35 -13.53 15.50
C SER A 84 25.00 -12.29 16.13
N LEU A 85 24.74 -11.10 15.59
CA LEU A 85 25.24 -9.84 16.16
C LEU A 85 24.62 -9.57 17.53
N HIS A 86 23.33 -9.89 17.72
CA HIS A 86 22.66 -9.77 19.02
C HIS A 86 23.22 -10.76 20.06
N LYS A 87 23.62 -11.97 19.64
CA LYS A 87 24.12 -13.02 20.55
C LYS A 87 25.61 -12.92 20.87
N GLY A 88 26.40 -12.24 20.04
CA GLY A 88 27.84 -12.06 20.24
C GLY A 88 28.24 -10.89 21.14
N GLY A 89 27.28 -10.15 21.69
CA GLY A 89 27.50 -9.00 22.60
C GLY A 89 27.25 -9.35 24.07
N ARG A 90 27.96 -10.35 24.60
CA ARG A 90 28.13 -10.59 26.05
C ARG A 90 29.53 -11.06 26.33
#